data_AF-A0A812RT37-F1
#
_entry.id   AF-A0A812RT37-F1
#
_cell.length_a   1.000
_cell.length_b   1.000
_cell.length_c   1.000
_cell.angle_alpha   90.00
_cell.angle_beta   90.00
_cell.angle_gamma   90.00
#
_symmetry.space_group_name_H-M   'P 1'
#
loop_
_entity.id
_entity.type
_entity.pdbx_description
1 polymer ?
#
loop_
_entity_poly.entity_id
_entity_poly.type
_entity_poly.pdbx_seq_one_letter_code
_entity_poly.pdbx_strand_id
1 'polypeptide(L)'
;MAVSRVGWWMRCFGASTDKRQYAYANSPHIRKLDRGQLPRNRKADKTPTATSVRYRDEHGKKCWHGTAELKHTETYPSDFGASVAALYDELKSTACGCPALPAKLPSALEVFEEHPEILALFAGADLDAVYIYLRGCKYLCIPAVWKEHFPVKVAGSPGGSRKRARESPNSRKGRRSSPGKAPVSRKVP
;
A
#
# COMPACT_ATOMS: atom_id res chain seq x y z
N MET A 1 -13.61 -1.21 -19.34
CA MET A 1 -14.19 -1.08 -17.98
C MET A 1 -13.78 0.26 -17.40
N ALA A 2 -14.71 1.01 -16.80
CA ALA A 2 -14.37 2.29 -16.17
C ALA A 2 -13.85 2.05 -14.74
N VAL A 3 -12.60 2.44 -14.47
CA VAL A 3 -12.06 2.46 -13.11
C VAL A 3 -12.64 3.66 -12.36
N SER A 4 -13.33 3.42 -11.25
CA SER A 4 -13.83 4.48 -10.39
C SER A 4 -12.78 4.89 -9.37
N ARG A 5 -12.39 6.17 -9.40
CA ARG A 5 -11.61 6.82 -8.34
C ARG A 5 -12.57 7.40 -7.30
N VAL A 6 -12.35 7.07 -6.04
CA VAL A 6 -13.05 7.70 -4.91
C VAL A 6 -12.03 8.37 -3.99
N GLY A 7 -12.43 9.44 -3.30
CA GLY A 7 -11.63 9.99 -2.21
C GLY A 7 -12.50 10.37 -1.03
N TRP A 8 -12.04 10.07 0.19
CA TRP A 8 -12.77 10.31 1.42
C TRP A 8 -11.87 10.94 2.49
N TRP A 9 -12.50 11.59 3.46
CA TRP A 9 -11.81 12.14 4.63
C TRP A 9 -11.77 11.09 5.74
N MET A 10 -10.58 10.78 6.26
CA MET A 10 -10.43 9.81 7.36
C MET A 10 -11.22 10.22 8.62
N ARG A 11 -11.37 11.52 8.84
CA ARG A 11 -12.16 12.06 9.96
C ARG A 11 -13.65 11.73 9.87
N CYS A 12 -14.21 11.51 8.68
CA CYS A 12 -15.58 11.03 8.53
C CYS A 12 -15.78 9.60 9.05
N PHE A 13 -14.68 8.89 9.35
CA PHE A 13 -14.64 7.56 9.94
C PHE A 13 -14.01 7.56 11.34
N GLY A 14 -14.00 8.70 12.04
CA GLY A 14 -13.51 8.77 13.42
C GLY A 14 -11.99 8.90 13.57
N ALA A 15 -11.23 9.09 12.49
CA ALA A 15 -9.81 9.41 12.63
C ALA A 15 -9.59 10.82 13.19
N SER A 16 -8.49 11.03 13.92
CA SER A 16 -8.09 12.35 14.42
C SER A 16 -7.67 13.32 13.33
N THR A 17 -7.19 12.81 12.19
CA THR A 17 -6.62 13.61 11.10
C THR A 17 -7.61 13.87 9.97
N ASP A 18 -7.53 15.06 9.38
CA ASP A 18 -8.25 15.44 8.17
C ASP A 18 -7.55 14.91 6.90
N LYS A 19 -6.88 13.76 6.98
CA LYS A 19 -6.16 13.21 5.83
C LYS A 19 -7.18 12.74 4.78
N ARG A 20 -7.03 13.25 3.55
CA ARG A 20 -7.78 12.75 2.39
C ARG A 20 -7.10 11.51 1.82
N GLN A 21 -7.86 10.43 1.69
CA GLN A 21 -7.40 9.17 1.10
C GLN A 21 -8.08 8.96 -0.25
N TYR A 22 -7.48 8.10 -1.07
CA TYR A 22 -8.02 7.73 -2.38
C TYR A 22 -7.96 6.21 -2.57
N ALA A 23 -8.97 5.68 -3.24
CA ALA A 23 -8.94 4.31 -3.76
C ALA A 23 -9.43 4.26 -5.19
N TYR A 24 -9.00 3.22 -5.88
CA TYR A 24 -9.43 2.87 -7.23
C TYR A 24 -10.09 1.52 -7.15
N ALA A 25 -11.30 1.40 -7.71
CA ALA A 25 -11.99 0.13 -7.84
C ALA A 25 -12.81 0.11 -9.12
N ASN A 26 -13.03 -1.09 -9.66
CA ASN A 26 -13.87 -1.30 -10.83
C ASN A 26 -15.37 -1.27 -10.48
N SER A 27 -15.70 -1.27 -9.18
CA SER A 27 -17.08 -1.20 -8.71
C SER A 27 -17.49 0.26 -8.42
N PRO A 28 -18.65 0.73 -8.92
CA PRO A 28 -19.17 2.05 -8.55
C PRO A 28 -19.55 2.14 -7.07
N HIS A 29 -19.76 1.00 -6.38
CA HIS A 29 -20.08 0.97 -4.94
C HIS A 29 -18.94 1.52 -4.07
N ILE A 30 -17.71 1.57 -4.58
CA ILE A 30 -16.58 2.20 -3.88
C ILE A 30 -16.87 3.68 -3.54
N ARG A 31 -17.76 4.34 -4.31
CA ARG A 31 -18.20 5.72 -4.05
C ARG A 31 -18.96 5.87 -2.73
N LYS A 32 -19.52 4.80 -2.16
CA LYS A 32 -20.18 4.82 -0.84
C LYS A 32 -19.20 5.11 0.31
N LEU A 33 -17.88 4.97 0.08
CA LEU A 33 -16.85 5.41 1.03
C LEU A 33 -16.74 6.94 1.10
N ASP A 34 -17.16 7.67 0.06
CA ASP A 34 -17.19 9.12 0.09
C ASP A 34 -18.42 9.60 0.86
N ARG A 35 -18.22 9.97 2.12
CA ARG A 35 -19.24 10.59 2.98
C ARG A 35 -19.40 12.10 2.71
N GLY A 36 -18.83 12.61 1.62
CA GLY A 36 -18.92 14.01 1.21
C GLY A 36 -17.85 14.90 1.83
N GLN A 37 -18.10 16.21 1.80
CA GLN A 37 -17.16 17.20 2.33
C GLN A 37 -17.15 17.21 3.87
N LEU A 38 -15.95 17.30 4.45
CA LEU A 38 -15.80 17.48 5.89
C LEU A 38 -16.29 18.89 6.28
N PRO A 39 -17.32 19.03 7.13
CA PRO A 39 -17.83 20.34 7.50
C PRO A 39 -16.78 21.10 8.33
N ARG A 40 -16.79 22.43 8.22
CA ARG A 40 -15.71 23.29 8.76
C ARG A 40 -15.52 23.14 10.27
N ASN A 41 -16.60 22.90 11.02
CA ASN A 41 -16.60 22.65 12.46
C ASN A 41 -16.05 21.26 12.85
N ARG A 42 -15.90 20.35 11.89
CA ARG A 42 -15.30 19.03 12.11
C ARG A 42 -13.88 18.96 11.58
N LYS A 43 -13.26 20.06 11.13
CA LYS A 43 -11.83 20.03 10.79
C LYS A 43 -11.00 19.89 12.06
N ALA A 44 -9.89 19.16 11.98
CA ALA A 44 -8.91 19.10 13.06
C ALA A 44 -8.42 20.51 13.41
N ASP A 45 -8.18 20.73 14.71
CA ASP A 45 -7.43 21.89 15.12
C ASP A 45 -6.12 21.91 14.35
N LYS A 46 -5.74 23.11 13.88
CA LYS A 46 -4.62 23.29 12.95
C LYS A 46 -3.25 22.94 13.54
N THR A 47 -3.17 22.38 14.75
CA THR A 47 -1.91 21.91 15.31
C THR A 47 -1.35 20.85 14.37
N PRO A 48 -0.33 21.19 13.56
CA PRO A 48 0.17 20.26 12.58
C PRO A 48 0.93 19.21 13.35
N THR A 49 0.33 18.01 13.49
CA THR A 49 1.03 16.86 14.06
C THR A 49 2.26 16.62 13.20
N ALA A 50 3.44 16.92 13.77
CA ALA A 50 4.70 16.74 13.05
C ALA A 50 4.85 15.25 12.75
N THR A 51 4.82 14.87 11.47
CA THR A 51 4.97 13.46 11.06
C THR A 51 6.41 12.97 11.17
N SER A 52 7.36 13.90 11.15
CA SER A 52 8.80 13.63 11.23
C SER A 52 9.48 14.55 12.22
N VAL A 53 10.37 13.99 13.03
CA VAL A 53 11.31 14.74 13.85
C VAL A 53 12.63 14.83 13.11
N ARG A 54 13.19 16.04 13.03
CA ARG A 54 14.52 16.28 12.48
C ARG A 54 15.55 16.11 13.60
N TYR A 55 16.65 15.43 13.30
CA TYR A 55 17.79 15.34 14.20
C TYR A 55 19.09 15.51 13.41
N ARG A 56 20.19 15.73 14.13
CA ARG A 56 21.54 15.66 13.56
C ARG A 56 22.21 14.39 14.06
N ASP A 57 22.85 13.65 13.16
CA ASP A 57 23.67 12.52 13.57
C ASP A 57 25.02 12.98 14.15
N GLU A 58 25.84 12.01 14.57
CA GLU A 58 27.18 12.25 15.14
C GLU A 58 28.13 12.93 14.14
N HIS A 59 27.86 12.84 12.84
CA HIS A 59 28.63 13.46 11.77
C HIS A 59 28.08 14.84 11.36
N GLY A 60 27.07 15.35 12.08
CA GLY A 60 26.42 16.63 11.80
C GLY A 60 25.45 16.60 10.61
N LYS A 61 25.20 15.44 10.00
CA LYS A 61 24.26 15.28 8.89
C LYS A 61 22.83 15.41 9.40
N LYS A 62 21.99 16.13 8.66
CA LYS A 62 20.55 16.22 8.94
C LYS A 62 19.89 14.89 8.59
N CYS A 63 19.20 14.32 9.56
CA CYS A 63 18.46 13.08 9.45
C CYS A 63 17.01 13.28 9.93
N TRP A 64 16.13 12.35 9.57
CA TRP A 64 14.71 12.37 9.90
C TRP A 64 14.28 11.01 10.42
N HIS A 65 13.42 10.99 11.42
CA HIS A 65 12.69 9.78 11.82
C HIS A 65 11.21 10.10 12.02
N GLY A 66 10.35 9.10 11.87
CA GLY A 66 8.91 9.23 12.14
C GLY A 66 8.65 9.52 13.62
N THR A 67 7.61 10.29 13.92
CA THR A 67 7.12 10.45 15.29
C THR A 67 6.40 9.18 15.78
N ALA A 68 6.25 9.02 17.10
CA ALA A 68 5.46 7.94 17.66
C ALA A 68 4.00 7.99 17.15
N GLU A 69 3.49 9.20 16.95
CA GLU A 69 2.16 9.47 16.38
C GLU A 69 2.02 8.91 14.97
N LEU A 70 3.08 8.97 14.14
CA LEU A 70 3.04 8.41 12.78
C LEU A 70 2.71 6.92 12.79
N LYS A 71 3.25 6.14 13.75
CA LYS A 71 2.92 4.72 13.88
C LYS A 71 1.45 4.49 14.23
N HIS A 72 0.86 5.34 15.06
CA HIS A 72 -0.56 5.25 15.38
C HIS A 72 -1.46 5.55 14.16
N THR A 73 -0.96 6.29 13.17
CA THR A 73 -1.71 6.53 11.92
C THR A 73 -1.70 5.36 10.94
N GLU A 74 -0.96 4.27 11.22
CA GLU A 74 -0.99 3.05 10.40
C GLU A 74 -2.27 2.23 10.63
N THR A 75 -2.93 2.42 11.77
CA THR A 75 -4.17 1.73 12.11
C THR A 75 -5.37 2.49 11.55
N TYR A 76 -6.19 1.82 10.75
CA TYR A 76 -7.46 2.38 10.32
C TYR A 76 -8.46 2.43 11.48
N PRO A 77 -9.32 3.47 11.56
CA PRO A 77 -10.42 3.49 12.52
C PRO A 77 -11.35 2.28 12.34
N SER A 78 -11.92 1.79 13.45
CA SER A 78 -12.90 0.69 13.45
C SER A 78 -14.07 0.96 12.50
N ASP A 79 -14.57 2.19 12.47
CA ASP A 79 -15.73 2.59 11.65
C ASP A 79 -15.43 2.51 10.15
N PHE A 80 -14.18 2.77 9.76
CA PHE A 80 -13.73 2.56 8.39
C PHE A 80 -13.77 1.07 8.05
N GLY A 81 -13.21 0.22 8.93
CA GLY A 81 -13.26 -1.23 8.77
C GLY A 81 -14.69 -1.77 8.65
N ALA A 82 -15.59 -1.32 9.52
CA ALA A 82 -17.01 -1.69 9.48
C ALA A 82 -17.70 -1.25 8.19
N SER A 83 -17.40 -0.03 7.70
CA SER A 83 -17.95 0.46 6.44
C SER A 83 -17.46 -0.34 5.24
N VAL A 84 -16.17 -0.71 5.21
CA VAL A 84 -15.62 -1.57 4.16
C VAL A 84 -16.22 -2.97 4.23
N ALA A 85 -16.40 -3.53 5.43
CA ALA A 85 -17.03 -4.83 5.62
C ALA A 85 -18.49 -4.84 5.13
N ALA A 86 -19.26 -3.80 5.46
CA ALA A 86 -20.64 -3.65 4.97
C ALA A 86 -20.72 -3.53 3.44
N LEU A 87 -19.71 -2.93 2.80
CA LEU A 87 -19.62 -2.81 1.35
C LEU A 87 -19.07 -4.07 0.67
N TYR A 88 -18.50 -5.00 1.43
CA TYR A 88 -17.69 -6.07 0.87
C TYR A 88 -18.50 -6.99 -0.06
N ASP A 89 -19.72 -7.35 0.33
CA ASP A 89 -20.58 -8.21 -0.48
C ASP A 89 -21.06 -7.51 -1.76
N GLU A 90 -21.30 -6.20 -1.73
CA GLU A 90 -21.63 -5.41 -2.92
C GLU A 90 -20.42 -5.22 -3.85
N LEU A 91 -19.25 -4.99 -3.27
CA LEU A 91 -17.98 -4.91 -4.01
C LEU A 91 -17.69 -6.25 -4.69
N LYS A 92 -18.01 -7.37 -4.03
CA LYS A 92 -17.90 -8.71 -4.60
C LYS A 92 -18.96 -9.02 -5.64
N SER A 93 -20.22 -8.67 -5.40
CA SER A 93 -21.32 -8.93 -6.34
C SER A 93 -21.09 -8.20 -7.66
N THR A 94 -20.49 -7.01 -7.60
CA THR A 94 -20.03 -6.28 -8.78
C THR A 94 -18.65 -6.70 -9.30
N ALA A 95 -17.79 -7.32 -8.48
CA ALA A 95 -16.61 -8.03 -8.98
C ALA A 95 -17.00 -9.28 -9.80
N CYS A 96 -18.17 -9.87 -9.53
CA CYS A 96 -18.83 -10.85 -10.39
C CYS A 96 -19.48 -10.23 -11.64
N GLY A 97 -19.42 -8.90 -11.79
CA GLY A 97 -19.85 -8.15 -12.97
C GLY A 97 -18.86 -8.18 -14.13
N CYS A 98 -17.78 -8.98 -14.04
CA CYS A 98 -17.17 -9.48 -15.26
C CYS A 98 -18.26 -10.31 -15.96
N PRO A 99 -18.66 -9.99 -17.20
CA PRO A 99 -19.45 -10.95 -17.97
C PRO A 99 -18.75 -12.30 -17.85
N ALA A 100 -19.53 -13.37 -17.64
CA ALA A 100 -18.99 -14.71 -17.61
C ALA A 100 -18.02 -14.82 -18.79
N LEU A 101 -16.75 -15.10 -18.49
CA LEU A 101 -15.73 -15.20 -19.54
C LEU A 101 -16.32 -16.16 -20.58
N PRO A 102 -16.31 -15.80 -21.87
CA PRO A 102 -16.82 -16.68 -22.91
C PRO A 102 -16.16 -18.05 -22.72
N ALA A 103 -16.95 -19.12 -22.87
CA ALA A 103 -16.49 -20.49 -22.61
C ALA A 103 -15.18 -20.82 -23.34
N LYS A 104 -14.94 -20.13 -24.46
CA LYS A 104 -13.68 -20.09 -25.18
C LYS A 104 -13.20 -18.64 -25.24
N LEU A 105 -12.11 -18.35 -24.55
CA LEU A 105 -11.39 -17.08 -24.75
C LEU A 105 -10.51 -17.22 -25.99
N PRO A 106 -10.47 -16.22 -26.88
CA PRO A 106 -9.44 -16.18 -27.92
C PRO A 106 -8.06 -16.20 -27.26
N SER A 107 -7.08 -16.78 -27.95
CA SER A 107 -5.70 -16.73 -27.47
C SER A 107 -5.26 -15.27 -27.36
N ALA A 108 -4.39 -14.93 -26.39
CA ALA A 108 -3.94 -13.54 -26.27
C ALA A 108 -3.27 -13.04 -27.57
N LEU A 109 -2.69 -13.96 -28.35
CA LEU A 109 -2.05 -13.68 -29.63
C LEU A 109 -3.08 -13.19 -30.67
N GLU A 110 -4.19 -13.92 -30.83
CA GLU A 110 -5.32 -13.50 -31.67
C GLU A 110 -5.84 -12.12 -31.27
N VAL A 111 -5.98 -11.87 -29.95
CA VAL A 111 -6.45 -10.56 -29.44
C VAL A 111 -5.47 -9.43 -29.76
N PHE A 112 -4.16 -9.67 -29.68
CA PHE A 112 -3.15 -8.66 -30.02
C PHE A 112 -3.05 -8.38 -31.52
N GLU A 113 -3.30 -9.39 -32.36
CA GLU A 113 -3.36 -9.25 -33.82
C GLU A 113 -4.60 -8.47 -34.27
N GLU A 114 -5.76 -8.73 -33.65
CA GLU A 114 -7.02 -8.06 -33.96
C GLU A 114 -7.07 -6.59 -33.46
N HIS A 115 -6.31 -6.27 -32.41
CA HIS A 115 -6.36 -4.96 -31.73
C HIS A 115 -4.97 -4.31 -31.55
N PRO A 116 -4.35 -3.80 -32.63
CA PRO A 116 -3.02 -3.19 -32.57
C PRO A 116 -2.96 -1.93 -31.69
N GLU A 117 -4.08 -1.25 -31.45
CA GLU A 117 -4.17 -0.11 -30.53
C GLU A 117 -3.82 -0.48 -29.08
N ILE A 118 -4.01 -1.74 -28.69
CA ILE A 118 -3.64 -2.23 -27.37
C ILE A 118 -2.11 -2.26 -27.23
N LEU A 119 -1.39 -2.62 -28.28
CA LEU A 119 0.08 -2.61 -28.27
C LEU A 119 0.63 -1.20 -28.02
N ALA A 120 -0.03 -0.17 -28.55
CA ALA A 120 0.35 1.22 -28.30
C ALA A 120 0.22 1.61 -26.80
N LEU A 121 -0.74 1.04 -26.07
CA LEU A 121 -0.87 1.23 -24.62
C LEU A 121 0.30 0.61 -23.84
N PHE A 122 0.92 -0.44 -24.39
CA PHE A 122 2.06 -1.13 -23.80
C PHE A 122 3.42 -0.66 -24.35
N ALA A 123 3.45 0.35 -25.23
CA ALA A 123 4.70 0.85 -25.81
C ALA A 123 5.72 1.35 -24.76
N GLY A 124 5.23 1.81 -23.60
CA GLY A 124 6.05 2.19 -22.45
C GLY A 124 6.15 1.15 -21.35
N ALA A 125 5.55 -0.04 -21.53
CA ALA A 125 5.59 -1.09 -20.53
C ALA A 125 6.92 -1.83 -20.60
N ASP A 126 7.63 -1.87 -19.47
CA ASP A 126 8.78 -2.73 -19.30
C ASP A 126 8.31 -4.20 -19.22
N LEU A 127 8.35 -4.89 -20.37
CA LEU A 127 7.91 -6.27 -20.51
C LEU A 127 8.68 -7.20 -19.57
N ASP A 128 9.96 -6.90 -19.26
CA ASP A 128 10.74 -7.68 -18.32
C ASP A 128 10.19 -7.54 -16.90
N ALA A 129 9.81 -6.33 -16.49
CA ALA A 129 9.18 -6.09 -15.19
C ALA A 129 7.81 -6.77 -15.07
N VAL A 130 6.98 -6.70 -16.12
CA VAL A 130 5.67 -7.38 -16.17
C VAL A 130 5.86 -8.90 -16.09
N TYR A 131 6.86 -9.43 -16.81
CA TYR A 131 7.20 -10.83 -16.80
C TYR A 131 7.66 -11.30 -15.41
N ILE A 132 8.57 -10.56 -14.77
CA ILE A 132 9.04 -10.85 -13.40
C ILE A 132 7.87 -10.86 -12.41
N TYR A 133 6.94 -9.91 -12.56
CA TYR A 133 5.73 -9.84 -11.74
C TYR A 133 4.84 -11.07 -11.92
N LEU A 134 4.52 -11.42 -13.17
CA LEU A 134 3.67 -12.57 -13.50
C LEU A 134 4.29 -13.90 -13.03
N ARG A 135 5.61 -14.04 -13.18
CA ARG A 135 6.36 -15.24 -12.74
C ARG A 135 6.36 -15.43 -11.23
N GLY A 136 6.25 -14.36 -10.45
CA GLY A 136 6.11 -14.43 -8.99
C GLY A 136 4.73 -14.88 -8.52
N CYS A 137 3.73 -14.92 -9.40
CA CYS A 137 2.36 -15.26 -9.05
C CYS A 137 2.15 -16.79 -9.03
N LYS A 138 2.02 -17.37 -7.83
CA LYS A 138 1.77 -18.82 -7.64
C LYS A 138 0.42 -19.32 -8.18
N TYR A 139 -0.49 -18.41 -8.54
CA TYR A 139 -1.83 -18.73 -9.04
C TYR A 139 -1.93 -18.57 -10.56
N LEU A 140 -0.87 -18.12 -11.23
CA LEU A 140 -0.89 -17.95 -12.67
C LEU A 140 -0.55 -19.29 -13.35
N CYS A 141 -1.55 -19.93 -13.94
CA CYS A 141 -1.32 -21.10 -14.79
C CYS A 141 -0.92 -20.63 -16.19
N ILE A 142 0.36 -20.85 -16.54
CA ILE A 142 0.86 -20.56 -17.90
C ILE A 142 0.46 -21.71 -18.82
N PRO A 143 -0.26 -21.45 -19.94
CA PRO A 143 -0.58 -22.48 -20.93
C PRO A 143 0.66 -23.19 -21.45
N ALA A 144 0.56 -24.50 -21.71
CA ALA A 144 1.69 -25.32 -22.17
C ALA A 144 2.31 -24.79 -23.47
N VAL A 145 1.46 -24.33 -24.40
CA VAL A 145 1.86 -23.74 -25.69
C VAL A 145 2.78 -22.54 -25.54
N TRP A 146 2.72 -21.81 -24.43
CA TRP A 146 3.58 -20.64 -24.27
C TRP A 146 4.93 -21.00 -23.69
N LYS A 147 5.09 -22.16 -23.04
CA LYS A 147 6.32 -22.55 -22.33
C LYS A 147 7.58 -22.49 -23.20
N GLU A 148 7.44 -22.72 -24.51
CA GLU A 148 8.54 -22.65 -25.49
C GLU A 148 9.04 -21.22 -25.72
N HIS A 149 8.18 -20.21 -25.53
CA HIS A 149 8.54 -18.80 -25.64
C HIS A 149 9.10 -18.22 -24.34
N PHE A 150 9.06 -18.97 -23.23
CA PHE A 150 9.62 -18.49 -21.97
C PHE A 150 11.15 -18.66 -22.00
N PRO A 151 11.92 -17.62 -21.65
CA PRO A 151 13.36 -17.78 -21.49
C PRO A 151 13.64 -18.86 -20.44
N VAL A 152 14.34 -19.91 -20.87
CA VAL A 152 14.76 -21.01 -20.00
C VAL A 152 15.58 -20.42 -18.86
N LYS A 153 15.33 -20.88 -17.62
CA LYS A 153 16.19 -20.49 -16.51
C LYS A 153 17.61 -20.93 -16.81
N VAL A 154 18.47 -19.99 -17.18
CA VAL A 154 19.91 -20.23 -17.18
C VAL A 154 20.29 -20.48 -15.73
N ALA A 155 20.72 -21.70 -15.43
CA ALA A 155 21.19 -22.07 -14.10
C ALA A 155 22.33 -21.12 -13.72
N GLY A 156 22.09 -20.21 -12.78
CA GLY A 156 23.05 -19.19 -12.35
C GLY A 156 22.65 -17.73 -12.61
N SER A 157 21.51 -17.46 -13.28
CA SER A 157 21.03 -16.07 -13.35
C SER A 157 20.66 -15.57 -11.94
N PRO A 158 21.22 -14.45 -11.46
CA PRO A 158 20.98 -13.90 -10.13
C PRO A 158 19.60 -13.22 -10.07
N GLY A 159 18.55 -13.96 -10.38
CA GLY A 159 17.16 -13.55 -10.35
C GLY A 159 16.62 -13.50 -8.92
N GLY A 160 17.09 -12.51 -8.15
CA GLY A 160 16.21 -11.54 -7.50
C GLY A 160 15.11 -12.04 -6.55
N SER A 161 15.19 -13.23 -5.97
CA SER A 161 14.52 -13.44 -4.68
C SER A 161 15.31 -12.68 -3.61
N ARG A 162 15.14 -11.35 -3.56
CA ARG A 162 15.37 -10.61 -2.32
C ARG A 162 14.36 -11.18 -1.31
N LYS A 163 14.70 -12.33 -0.71
CA LYS A 163 14.29 -12.62 0.66
C LYS A 163 14.75 -11.39 1.42
N ARG A 164 13.86 -10.43 1.63
CA ARG A 164 14.06 -9.45 2.69
C ARG A 164 14.22 -10.33 3.90
N ALA A 165 15.46 -10.53 4.33
CA ALA A 165 15.73 -11.06 5.64
C ALA A 165 14.87 -10.18 6.56
N ARG A 166 13.82 -10.77 7.12
CA ARG A 166 13.16 -10.18 8.28
C ARG A 166 14.26 -10.20 9.33
N GLU A 167 15.03 -9.12 9.39
CA GLU A 167 15.84 -8.81 10.55
C GLU A 167 14.85 -8.77 11.71
N SER A 168 14.95 -9.81 12.53
CA SER A 168 14.16 -9.96 13.74
C SER A 168 14.46 -8.74 14.62
N PRO A 169 13.47 -7.91 15.00
CA PRO A 169 13.74 -6.66 15.70
C PRO A 169 14.22 -6.83 17.16
N ASN A 170 14.61 -8.04 17.59
CA ASN A 170 14.68 -8.38 19.00
C ASN A 170 16.09 -8.57 19.61
N SER A 171 17.15 -7.96 19.03
CA SER A 171 18.52 -8.10 19.56
C SER A 171 19.21 -6.79 20.00
N ARG A 172 18.46 -5.76 20.39
CA ARG A 172 19.04 -4.60 21.11
C ARG A 172 18.33 -4.35 22.43
N LYS A 173 18.45 -5.30 23.36
CA LYS A 173 18.44 -4.99 24.80
C LYS A 173 19.80 -4.41 25.17
N GLY A 174 20.03 -3.15 24.76
CA GLY A 174 21.10 -2.33 25.30
C GLY A 174 20.73 -1.91 26.72
N ARG A 175 21.59 -2.27 27.68
CA ARG A 175 21.61 -1.79 29.06
C ARG A 175 21.30 -0.29 29.10
N ARG A 176 20.15 0.10 29.65
CA ARG A 176 19.96 1.45 30.19
C ARG A 176 20.76 1.53 31.49
N SER A 177 21.92 2.16 31.41
CA SER A 177 22.60 2.74 32.57
C SER A 177 21.65 3.74 33.22
N SER A 178 21.36 3.52 34.49
CA SER A 178 20.57 4.42 35.33
C SER A 178 21.23 5.80 35.41
N PRO A 179 20.49 6.91 35.24
CA PRO A 179 21.03 8.23 35.52
C PRO A 179 21.25 8.36 37.03
N GLY A 180 22.49 8.68 37.40
CA GLY A 180 22.90 8.95 38.78
C GLY A 180 22.03 10.04 39.41
N LYS A 181 21.52 9.76 40.61
CA LYS A 181 20.90 10.76 41.48
C LYS A 181 21.96 11.80 41.84
N ALA A 182 21.69 13.06 41.52
CA ALA A 182 22.47 14.20 42.02
C ALA A 182 22.29 14.32 43.56
N PRO A 183 23.34 14.64 44.32
CA PRO A 183 23.24 14.85 45.76
C PRO A 183 22.50 16.15 46.07
N VAL A 184 21.47 16.05 46.93
CA VAL A 184 20.75 17.20 47.49
C VAL A 184 21.60 17.77 48.63
N SER A 185 22.25 18.92 48.39
CA SER A 185 22.86 19.71 49.46
C SER A 185 21.77 20.28 50.38
N ARG A 186 21.70 19.75 51.60
CA ARG A 186 20.97 20.39 52.70
C ARG A 186 21.74 21.64 53.13
N LYS A 187 21.15 22.81 52.99
CA LYS A 187 21.52 23.99 53.78
C LYS A 187 20.81 23.89 55.13
N VAL A 188 21.60 23.94 56.20
CA VAL A 188 21.15 24.09 57.59
C VAL A 188 21.23 25.58 57.91
N PRO A 189 20.16 26.22 58.42
CA PRO A 189 20.27 27.39 59.27
C PRO A 189 20.46 27.00 60.74
#